data_AF-A0A3L6T6C1-F1
#
_entry.id   AF-A0A3L6T6C1-F1
#
_cell.length_a   1.000
_cell.length_b   1.000
_cell.length_c   1.000
_cell.angle_alpha   90.00
_cell.angle_beta   90.00
_cell.angle_gamma   90.00
#
_symmetry.space_group_name_H-M   'P 1'
#
loop_
_entity.id
_entity.type
_entity.pdbx_description
1 polymer ?
#
loop_
_entity_poly.entity_id
_entity_poly.type
_entity_poly.pdbx_seq_one_letter_code
_entity_poly.pdbx_strand_id
1 'polypeptide(L)'
;MEPRCSVLVLTLAAALSVAGAYDPLDPNGNITIKWDIMSWTPDGYVAVVTINNFQMYRQIMAPGWTVGWTWAKKEVIWSMVGAQATEQGDCSRFKGNIPHCCKRTPAVVDLLPGVPYNQQIANCCRGGVISAYGQDPGAAVAAFQVSVGQAGTTNRTVKVPKNFTLLGPGPGYTCGPAKIVPSTVFLTPDRRRKTQALMTWNVTCTYSQHLASKYPSCCVSFSSFYNDTIVPCAKCACGCVHKTCVQGDSKRPLAVTGKHEHAHAVAAARGHRDKEAPLLQCTTHMCPVRVHWHVKLNYKEYWRAKIAITNFNYRMNYTQWTLVAQHPNLDNITEVFSFDYKPVVAYGSINDTAMFYGLKYFNDHLMQAGPYGNVQSEVLMRKDAGTFTFRQGWAFPRKVYFNGDECQMPPPDAYPYLPNAALPAPAASLGAAVVAVVAFLVLVMV
;
A
#
# COMPACT_ATOMS: atom_id res chain seq x y z
N MET A 1 26.04 21.07 38.31
CA MET A 1 25.02 20.03 38.05
C MET A 1 23.66 20.71 38.08
N GLU A 2 22.80 20.77 37.08
CA GLU A 2 22.82 20.53 35.64
C GLU A 2 21.46 21.04 35.15
N PRO A 3 21.37 22.12 34.34
CA PRO A 3 20.13 22.48 33.65
C PRO A 3 20.02 21.80 32.26
N ARG A 4 20.95 20.88 31.94
CA ARG A 4 21.08 20.25 30.62
C ARG A 4 20.09 19.11 30.38
N CYS A 5 19.51 18.51 31.44
CA CYS A 5 18.57 17.41 31.30
C CYS A 5 17.19 17.85 30.78
N SER A 6 16.65 18.98 31.23
CA SER A 6 15.29 19.42 30.82
C SER A 6 15.20 19.85 29.35
N VAL A 7 16.27 20.42 28.79
CA VAL A 7 16.31 20.80 27.36
C VAL A 7 16.38 19.55 26.47
N LEU A 8 17.09 18.50 26.91
CA LEU A 8 17.20 17.24 26.17
C LEU A 8 15.88 16.46 26.13
N VAL A 9 15.09 16.50 27.22
CA VAL A 9 13.78 15.84 27.29
C VAL A 9 12.75 16.56 26.42
N LEU A 10 12.80 17.90 26.35
CA LEU A 10 11.92 18.69 25.48
C LEU A 10 12.26 18.53 23.99
N THR A 11 13.54 18.38 23.62
CA THR A 11 13.93 18.09 22.23
C THR A 11 13.59 16.66 21.81
N LEU A 12 13.69 15.68 22.73
CA LEU A 12 13.22 14.30 22.46
C LEU A 12 11.69 14.22 22.31
N ALA A 13 10.94 14.95 23.15
CA ALA A 13 9.48 15.00 23.06
C ALA A 13 8.98 15.68 21.77
N ALA A 14 9.70 16.70 21.28
CA ALA A 14 9.40 17.31 19.98
C ALA A 14 9.69 16.37 18.81
N ALA A 15 10.77 15.57 18.88
CA ALA A 15 11.09 14.56 17.86
C ALA A 15 10.09 13.38 17.83
N LEU A 16 9.48 13.04 18.97
CA LEU A 16 8.48 11.96 19.07
C LEU A 16 7.11 12.33 18.49
N SER A 17 6.83 13.62 18.24
CA SER A 17 5.52 14.07 17.76
C SER A 17 5.28 13.88 16.25
N VAL A 18 6.32 13.53 15.47
CA VAL A 18 6.24 13.33 14.01
C VAL A 18 6.27 11.84 13.61
N ALA A 19 6.50 10.93 14.56
CA ALA A 19 6.76 9.51 14.28
C ALA A 19 5.53 8.70 13.80
N GLY A 20 4.34 9.29 13.74
CA GLY A 20 3.12 8.55 13.36
C GLY A 20 2.96 8.27 11.87
N ALA A 21 3.59 9.06 10.98
CA ALA A 21 3.29 9.06 9.53
C ALA A 21 4.53 9.01 8.63
N TYR A 22 5.72 8.78 9.18
CA TYR A 22 6.96 8.69 8.40
C TYR A 22 7.18 7.26 7.92
N ASP A 23 7.24 7.07 6.60
CA ASP A 23 7.65 5.81 5.99
C ASP A 23 9.11 5.92 5.55
N PRO A 24 10.05 5.18 6.17
CA PRO A 24 11.47 5.29 5.84
C PRO A 24 11.80 4.82 4.41
N LEU A 25 10.96 3.98 3.80
CA LEU A 25 11.17 3.52 2.42
C LEU A 25 10.52 4.44 1.37
N ASP A 26 9.70 5.39 1.80
CA ASP A 26 9.09 6.41 0.95
C ASP A 26 8.98 7.76 1.69
N PRO A 27 10.13 8.40 2.02
CA PRO A 27 10.16 9.57 2.90
C PRO A 27 9.47 10.81 2.30
N ASN A 28 9.31 10.85 0.97
CA ASN A 28 8.64 11.92 0.25
C ASN A 28 7.21 11.55 -0.18
N GLY A 29 6.76 10.33 0.13
CA GLY A 29 5.46 9.80 -0.26
C GLY A 29 4.31 10.60 0.35
N ASN A 30 3.54 11.26 -0.52
CA ASN A 30 2.35 11.99 -0.10
C ASN A 30 1.30 12.03 -1.22
N ILE A 31 0.10 12.45 -0.86
CA ILE A 31 -0.93 12.83 -1.82
C ILE A 31 -1.10 14.34 -1.77
N THR A 32 -0.99 15.00 -2.91
CA THR A 32 -1.21 16.45 -3.02
C THR A 32 -2.49 16.73 -3.79
N ILE A 33 -3.43 17.39 -3.13
CA ILE A 33 -4.64 17.95 -3.73
C ILE A 33 -4.32 19.39 -4.12
N LYS A 34 -4.18 19.64 -5.41
CA LYS A 34 -3.94 20.96 -6.00
C LYS A 34 -5.25 21.53 -6.52
N TRP A 35 -5.48 22.80 -6.25
CA TRP A 35 -6.66 23.52 -6.69
C TRP A 35 -6.24 24.72 -7.53
N ASP A 36 -6.60 24.71 -8.81
CA ASP A 36 -6.26 25.73 -9.78
C ASP A 36 -7.52 26.49 -10.20
N ILE A 37 -7.63 27.78 -9.83
CA ILE A 37 -8.71 28.65 -10.31
C ILE A 37 -8.43 29.03 -11.76
N MET A 38 -9.31 28.63 -12.68
CA MET A 38 -9.13 28.82 -14.12
C MET A 38 -9.81 30.09 -14.62
N SER A 39 -10.96 30.44 -14.05
CA SER A 39 -11.72 31.64 -14.42
C SER A 39 -12.62 32.12 -13.28
N TRP A 40 -12.95 33.40 -13.30
CA TRP A 40 -13.97 33.99 -12.43
C TRP A 40 -15.36 33.85 -13.04
N THR A 41 -16.38 33.68 -12.20
CA THR A 41 -17.80 33.77 -12.58
C THR A 41 -18.43 34.99 -11.90
N PRO A 42 -19.65 35.41 -12.26
CA PRO A 42 -20.32 36.54 -11.61
C PRO A 42 -20.46 36.42 -10.09
N ASP A 43 -20.53 35.19 -9.57
CA ASP A 43 -20.77 34.89 -8.16
C ASP A 43 -19.71 33.95 -7.52
N GLY A 44 -18.60 33.70 -8.21
CA GLY A 44 -17.54 32.82 -7.72
C GLY A 44 -16.48 32.51 -8.77
N TYR A 45 -16.18 31.22 -8.98
CA TYR A 45 -15.12 30.80 -9.88
C TYR A 45 -15.29 29.38 -10.43
N VAL A 46 -14.56 29.08 -11.49
CA VAL A 46 -14.36 27.71 -11.99
C VAL A 46 -12.93 27.28 -11.65
N ALA A 47 -12.79 26.08 -11.09
CA ALA A 47 -11.49 25.52 -10.74
C ALA A 47 -11.34 24.09 -11.21
N VAL A 48 -10.09 23.72 -11.50
CA VAL A 48 -9.67 22.33 -11.71
C VAL A 48 -8.97 21.86 -10.45
N VAL A 49 -9.45 20.75 -9.90
CA VAL A 49 -8.87 20.10 -8.73
C VAL A 49 -8.14 18.86 -9.20
N THR A 50 -6.85 18.77 -8.90
CA THR A 50 -5.97 17.67 -9.28
C THR A 50 -5.46 16.96 -8.02
N ILE A 51 -5.65 15.66 -7.94
CA ILE A 51 -5.15 14.80 -6.86
C ILE A 51 -3.95 14.05 -7.42
N ASN A 52 -2.76 14.34 -6.92
CA ASN A 52 -1.52 13.68 -7.33
C ASN A 52 -1.10 12.72 -6.23
N ASN A 53 -0.89 11.46 -6.58
CA ASN A 53 -0.29 10.47 -5.70
C ASN A 53 1.21 10.39 -5.97
N PHE A 54 2.02 10.87 -5.03
CA PHE A 54 3.48 10.80 -5.08
C PHE A 54 4.04 9.63 -4.26
N GLN A 55 3.18 8.73 -3.79
CA GLN A 55 3.63 7.56 -3.04
C GLN A 55 4.20 6.51 -3.98
N MET A 56 5.38 5.99 -3.68
CA MET A 56 6.13 5.12 -4.58
C MET A 56 5.45 3.78 -4.80
N TYR A 57 4.90 3.18 -3.75
CA TYR A 57 4.32 1.83 -3.80
C TYR A 57 2.94 1.75 -3.14
N ARG A 58 2.36 2.87 -2.71
CA ARG A 58 0.98 2.91 -2.20
C ARG A 58 0.05 3.51 -3.25
N GLN A 59 -1.06 2.83 -3.47
CA GLN A 59 -2.09 3.20 -4.42
C GLN A 59 -3.44 3.39 -3.71
N ILE A 60 -4.32 4.15 -4.33
CA ILE A 60 -5.72 4.25 -3.93
C ILE A 60 -6.50 3.26 -4.79
N MET A 61 -6.97 2.20 -4.15
CA MET A 61 -7.75 1.14 -4.79
C MET A 61 -9.25 1.43 -4.72
N ALA A 62 -10.05 0.67 -5.46
CA ALA A 62 -11.51 0.67 -5.32
C ALA A 62 -11.90 0.48 -3.83
N PRO A 63 -12.88 1.25 -3.30
CA PRO A 63 -13.88 2.08 -3.99
C PRO A 63 -13.38 3.48 -4.40
N GLY A 64 -12.08 3.75 -4.29
CA GLY A 64 -11.46 4.98 -4.74
C GLY A 64 -11.35 6.06 -3.67
N TRP A 65 -10.84 7.22 -4.07
CA TRP A 65 -10.75 8.39 -3.20
C TRP A 65 -12.11 9.04 -2.98
N THR A 66 -12.27 9.60 -1.79
CA THR A 66 -13.33 10.54 -1.42
C THR A 66 -12.64 11.75 -0.79
N VAL A 67 -12.78 12.92 -1.42
CA VAL A 67 -12.19 14.16 -0.93
C VAL A 67 -13.29 15.03 -0.34
N GLY A 68 -13.10 15.46 0.90
CA GLY A 68 -14.00 16.42 1.55
C GLY A 68 -13.25 17.66 2.02
N TRP A 69 -13.96 18.77 2.17
CA TRP A 69 -13.42 20.00 2.72
C TRP A 69 -14.53 20.80 3.40
N THR A 70 -14.19 21.89 4.07
CA THR A 70 -15.13 22.83 4.68
C THR A 70 -15.01 24.19 4.01
N TRP A 71 -16.12 24.68 3.47
CA TRP A 71 -16.21 26.03 2.94
C TRP A 71 -15.96 27.10 4.01
N ALA A 72 -15.22 28.14 3.65
CA ALA A 72 -14.83 29.20 4.57
C ALA A 72 -16.01 30.10 4.96
N LYS A 73 -16.96 30.29 4.05
CA LYS A 73 -18.17 31.09 4.20
C LYS A 73 -19.41 30.25 3.87
N LYS A 74 -20.19 30.66 2.86
CA LYS A 74 -21.46 30.07 2.41
C LYS A 74 -21.37 29.61 0.96
N GLU A 75 -20.16 29.28 0.51
CA GLU A 75 -19.91 28.80 -0.84
C GLU A 75 -20.76 27.55 -1.14
N VAL A 76 -21.15 27.40 -2.40
CA VAL A 76 -21.91 26.26 -2.91
C VAL A 76 -21.23 25.71 -4.16
N ILE A 77 -21.55 24.48 -4.53
CA ILE A 77 -21.10 23.88 -5.79
C ILE A 77 -22.24 24.00 -6.79
N TRP A 78 -22.04 24.80 -7.85
CA TRP A 78 -23.01 24.92 -8.93
C TRP A 78 -23.03 23.68 -9.80
N SER A 79 -21.86 23.19 -10.20
CA SER A 79 -21.72 22.03 -11.08
C SER A 79 -20.34 21.40 -10.93
N MET A 80 -20.23 20.14 -11.37
CA MET A 80 -18.99 19.37 -11.39
C MET A 80 -18.86 18.59 -12.69
N VAL A 81 -17.62 18.37 -13.13
CA VAL A 81 -17.27 17.53 -14.29
C VAL A 81 -16.13 16.61 -13.88
N GLY A 82 -16.22 15.32 -14.21
CA GLY A 82 -15.25 14.30 -13.81
C GLY A 82 -15.43 13.74 -12.40
N ALA A 83 -16.20 14.40 -11.54
CA ALA A 83 -16.52 13.94 -10.19
C ALA A 83 -17.91 14.44 -9.78
N GLN A 84 -18.42 13.94 -8.66
CA GLN A 84 -19.71 14.36 -8.10
C GLN A 84 -19.68 14.43 -6.58
N ALA A 85 -20.40 15.40 -6.01
CA ALA A 85 -20.71 15.40 -4.58
C ALA A 85 -21.61 14.20 -4.22
N THR A 86 -21.34 13.54 -3.10
CA THR A 86 -22.10 12.37 -2.64
C THR A 86 -23.49 12.74 -2.13
N GLU A 87 -23.69 13.99 -1.72
CA GLU A 87 -24.95 14.51 -1.20
C GLU A 87 -25.16 15.95 -1.67
N GLN A 88 -26.40 16.32 -1.98
CA GLN A 88 -26.76 17.69 -2.33
C GLN A 88 -26.86 18.61 -1.09
N GLY A 89 -27.43 18.12 0.01
CA GLY A 89 -27.73 18.93 1.20
C GLY A 89 -28.94 19.84 1.04
N ASP A 90 -29.14 20.76 2.00
CA ASP A 90 -30.26 21.70 1.98
C ASP A 90 -29.96 22.91 1.07
N CYS A 91 -30.54 22.87 -0.14
CA CYS A 91 -30.49 23.95 -1.12
C CYS A 91 -31.77 24.81 -1.17
N SER A 92 -32.67 24.72 -0.17
CA SER A 92 -33.98 25.40 -0.16
C SER A 92 -33.93 26.93 -0.35
N ARG A 93 -32.79 27.56 -0.08
CA ARG A 93 -32.56 29.00 -0.29
C ARG A 93 -32.54 29.40 -1.77
N PHE A 94 -32.35 28.45 -2.69
CA PHE A 94 -32.30 28.70 -4.13
C PHE A 94 -33.64 28.34 -4.78
N LYS A 95 -34.35 29.35 -5.30
CA LYS A 95 -35.72 29.19 -5.86
C LYS A 95 -35.75 28.88 -7.37
N GLY A 96 -34.63 29.08 -8.07
CA GLY A 96 -34.51 28.89 -9.52
C GLY A 96 -33.50 27.80 -9.83
N ASN A 97 -32.30 28.20 -10.24
CA ASN A 97 -31.19 27.26 -10.43
C ASN A 97 -30.75 26.72 -9.06
N ILE A 98 -30.92 25.42 -8.86
CA ILE A 98 -30.52 24.72 -7.65
C ILE A 98 -29.07 24.24 -7.82
N PRO A 99 -28.16 24.56 -6.88
CA PRO A 99 -26.78 24.08 -6.94
C PRO A 99 -26.68 22.54 -6.84
N HIS A 100 -25.62 21.99 -7.43
CA HIS A 100 -25.25 20.58 -7.28
C HIS A 100 -25.04 20.18 -5.81
N CYS A 101 -24.47 21.06 -4.99
CA CYS A 101 -24.30 20.82 -3.55
C CYS A 101 -24.29 22.13 -2.74
N CYS A 102 -25.09 22.17 -1.67
CA CYS A 102 -25.17 23.28 -0.71
C CYS A 102 -24.62 22.92 0.68
N LYS A 103 -24.09 21.70 0.87
CA LYS A 103 -23.46 21.35 2.15
C LYS A 103 -22.22 22.23 2.37
N ARG A 104 -22.08 22.72 3.60
CA ARG A 104 -20.86 23.44 4.04
C ARG A 104 -19.62 22.54 3.99
N THR A 105 -19.82 21.25 4.19
CA THR A 105 -18.78 20.22 4.17
C THR A 105 -19.09 19.18 3.10
N PRO A 106 -18.88 19.48 1.80
CA PRO A 106 -19.13 18.51 0.75
C PRO A 106 -18.13 17.35 0.84
N ALA A 107 -18.57 16.17 0.41
CA ALA A 107 -17.72 15.02 0.12
C ALA A 107 -17.89 14.70 -1.37
N VAL A 108 -16.78 14.53 -2.07
CA VAL A 108 -16.72 14.35 -3.52
C VAL A 108 -16.04 13.04 -3.84
N VAL A 109 -16.62 12.33 -4.81
CA VAL A 109 -16.10 11.08 -5.36
C VAL A 109 -15.94 11.21 -6.86
N ASP A 110 -14.97 10.48 -7.40
CA ASP A 110 -14.77 10.35 -8.84
C ASP A 110 -15.99 9.70 -9.52
N LEU A 111 -16.17 9.99 -10.79
CA LEU A 111 -17.16 9.27 -11.59
C LEU A 111 -16.65 7.86 -11.95
N LEU A 112 -17.57 6.95 -12.27
CA LEU A 112 -17.21 5.61 -12.74
C LEU A 112 -16.77 5.65 -14.21
N PRO A 113 -16.00 4.64 -14.67
CA PRO A 113 -15.70 4.49 -16.09
C PRO A 113 -16.96 4.40 -16.95
N GLY A 114 -16.92 4.95 -18.17
CA GLY A 114 -18.03 4.87 -19.14
C GLY A 114 -19.02 6.04 -19.10
N VAL A 115 -18.77 7.08 -18.29
CA VAL A 115 -19.59 8.30 -18.31
C VAL A 115 -19.53 9.03 -19.66
N PRO A 116 -20.56 9.80 -20.05
CA PRO A 116 -20.57 10.56 -21.30
C PRO A 116 -19.40 11.55 -21.43
N TYR A 117 -18.91 11.79 -22.65
CA TYR A 117 -17.72 12.62 -22.91
C TYR A 117 -17.84 14.07 -22.38
N ASN A 118 -19.05 14.66 -22.41
CA ASN A 118 -19.31 15.99 -21.86
C ASN A 118 -19.20 16.07 -20.32
N GLN A 119 -19.17 14.92 -19.64
CA GLN A 119 -18.95 14.81 -18.19
C GLN A 119 -17.52 14.38 -17.84
N GLN A 120 -16.65 14.21 -18.84
CA GLN A 120 -15.27 13.81 -18.64
C GLN A 120 -14.32 15.01 -18.68
N ILE A 121 -13.23 14.88 -17.95
CA ILE A 121 -12.04 15.71 -18.03
C ILE A 121 -10.81 14.79 -18.04
N ALA A 122 -9.67 15.31 -18.49
CA ALA A 122 -8.42 14.56 -18.45
C ALA A 122 -8.14 13.97 -17.06
N ASN A 123 -7.71 12.71 -17.02
CA ASN A 123 -7.39 11.96 -15.81
C ASN A 123 -8.56 11.68 -14.84
N CYS A 124 -9.82 11.90 -15.23
CA CYS A 124 -10.98 11.53 -14.41
C CYS A 124 -11.47 10.10 -14.63
N CYS A 125 -12.52 9.79 -13.88
CA CYS A 125 -13.55 8.82 -14.20
C CYS A 125 -13.07 7.37 -14.13
N ARG A 126 -12.16 7.10 -13.20
CA ARG A 126 -11.61 5.77 -12.92
C ARG A 126 -12.21 5.16 -11.66
N GLY A 127 -13.38 5.64 -11.23
CA GLY A 127 -13.99 5.23 -9.97
C GLY A 127 -13.10 5.53 -8.76
N GLY A 128 -12.26 6.56 -8.88
CA GLY A 128 -11.41 7.05 -7.81
C GLY A 128 -10.14 6.23 -7.59
N VAL A 129 -9.81 5.30 -8.48
CA VAL A 129 -8.56 4.55 -8.42
C VAL A 129 -7.40 5.45 -8.87
N ILE A 130 -6.33 5.48 -8.08
CA ILE A 130 -5.09 6.20 -8.39
C ILE A 130 -3.91 5.27 -8.13
N SER A 131 -3.12 4.99 -9.17
CA SER A 131 -1.96 4.10 -9.07
C SER A 131 -0.85 4.68 -8.20
N ALA A 132 0.06 3.81 -7.74
CA ALA A 132 1.28 4.27 -7.09
C ALA A 132 2.21 4.94 -8.12
N TYR A 133 2.90 6.00 -7.72
CA TYR A 133 3.80 6.75 -8.59
C TYR A 133 4.94 5.88 -9.13
N GLY A 134 5.45 4.96 -8.30
CA GLY A 134 6.53 4.06 -8.70
C GLY A 134 6.11 3.09 -9.81
N GLN A 135 4.83 2.71 -9.85
CA GLN A 135 4.27 1.73 -10.79
C GLN A 135 3.83 2.38 -12.10
N ASP A 136 3.01 3.42 -12.03
CA ASP A 136 2.52 4.15 -13.20
C ASP A 136 2.35 5.65 -12.88
N PRO A 137 3.38 6.48 -13.18
CA PRO A 137 3.31 7.92 -12.97
C PRO A 137 2.17 8.61 -13.73
N GLY A 138 1.76 8.08 -14.89
CA GLY A 138 0.70 8.65 -15.72
C GLY A 138 -0.69 8.38 -15.12
N ALA A 139 -0.87 7.24 -14.47
CA ALA A 139 -2.09 6.89 -13.77
C ALA A 139 -2.13 7.37 -12.31
N ALA A 140 -1.01 7.86 -11.75
CA ALA A 140 -0.86 8.40 -10.39
C ALA A 140 -1.46 9.81 -10.18
N VAL A 141 -2.39 10.22 -11.03
CA VAL A 141 -3.09 11.50 -10.96
C VAL A 141 -4.58 11.30 -11.20
N ALA A 142 -5.45 12.03 -10.50
CA ALA A 142 -6.87 12.16 -10.83
C ALA A 142 -7.25 13.65 -10.89
N ALA A 143 -8.26 14.01 -11.67
CA ALA A 143 -8.71 15.39 -11.73
C ALA A 143 -10.22 15.52 -11.96
N PHE A 144 -10.77 16.62 -11.46
CA PHE A 144 -12.15 17.03 -11.71
C PHE A 144 -12.25 18.56 -11.78
N GLN A 145 -13.30 19.05 -12.43
CA GLN A 145 -13.62 20.47 -12.46
C GLN A 145 -14.80 20.74 -11.54
N VAL A 146 -14.75 21.89 -10.86
CA VAL A 146 -15.80 22.36 -9.97
C VAL A 146 -16.11 23.83 -10.26
N SER A 147 -17.40 24.15 -10.39
CA SER A 147 -17.89 25.52 -10.42
C SER A 147 -18.42 25.88 -9.03
N VAL A 148 -17.81 26.89 -8.41
CA VAL A 148 -18.10 27.32 -7.04
C VAL A 148 -18.84 28.65 -7.07
N GLY A 149 -19.97 28.71 -6.39
CA GLY A 149 -20.82 29.89 -6.24
C GLY A 149 -20.77 30.49 -4.84
N GLN A 150 -21.31 31.70 -4.70
CA GLN A 150 -21.25 32.52 -3.48
C GLN A 150 -19.83 32.66 -2.92
N ALA A 151 -18.84 32.67 -3.80
CA ALA A 151 -17.42 32.79 -3.47
C ALA A 151 -16.88 34.17 -3.84
N GLY A 152 -15.62 34.44 -3.50
CA GLY A 152 -14.93 35.61 -4.01
C GLY A 152 -14.66 35.49 -5.52
N THR A 153 -14.70 36.62 -6.23
CA THR A 153 -14.49 36.71 -7.68
C THR A 153 -13.13 37.32 -8.04
N THR A 154 -12.23 37.44 -7.06
CA THR A 154 -10.86 37.92 -7.23
C THR A 154 -9.90 37.20 -6.29
N ASN A 155 -8.61 37.21 -6.62
CA ASN A 155 -7.55 36.61 -5.78
C ASN A 155 -7.49 37.16 -4.34
N ARG A 156 -8.02 38.38 -4.09
CA ARG A 156 -8.10 38.98 -2.75
C ARG A 156 -9.36 38.58 -1.98
N THR A 157 -10.45 38.32 -2.68
CA THR A 157 -11.77 38.07 -2.06
C THR A 157 -12.04 36.59 -1.81
N VAL A 158 -11.45 35.70 -2.62
CA VAL A 158 -11.52 34.25 -2.43
C VAL A 158 -10.96 33.88 -1.07
N LYS A 159 -11.70 33.03 -0.34
CA LYS A 159 -11.22 32.40 0.88
C LYS A 159 -10.98 30.93 0.62
N VAL A 160 -9.78 30.48 0.93
CA VAL A 160 -9.37 29.09 0.72
C VAL A 160 -10.17 28.19 1.68
N PRO A 161 -10.68 27.03 1.22
CA PRO A 161 -11.37 26.08 2.09
C PRO A 161 -10.47 25.57 3.21
N LYS A 162 -11.10 25.04 4.27
CA LYS A 162 -10.43 24.52 5.47
C LYS A 162 -10.77 23.05 5.69
N ASN A 163 -10.03 22.38 6.56
CA ASN A 163 -10.31 21.02 7.02
C ASN A 163 -10.53 20.04 5.86
N PHE A 164 -9.52 19.93 5.00
CA PHE A 164 -9.52 18.93 3.95
C PHE A 164 -9.42 17.52 4.55
N THR A 165 -10.13 16.59 3.95
CA THR A 165 -10.16 15.17 4.31
C THR A 165 -9.97 14.36 3.04
N LEU A 166 -9.21 13.27 3.15
CA LEU A 166 -9.02 12.28 2.10
C LEU A 166 -9.35 10.91 2.68
N LEU A 167 -10.41 10.30 2.19
CA LEU A 167 -10.90 9.01 2.64
C LEU A 167 -10.81 8.05 1.45
N GLY A 168 -10.03 6.98 1.56
CA GLY A 168 -9.93 5.98 0.48
C GLY A 168 -8.53 5.38 0.34
N PRO A 169 -8.38 4.03 0.40
CA PRO A 169 -9.43 3.03 0.66
C PRO A 169 -9.83 2.90 2.14
N GLY A 170 -9.12 3.52 3.09
CA GLY A 170 -9.43 3.47 4.53
C GLY A 170 -9.21 4.80 5.25
N PRO A 171 -9.45 4.86 6.58
CA PRO A 171 -8.84 5.91 7.40
C PRO A 171 -7.32 5.75 7.31
N GLY A 172 -6.54 6.83 7.45
CA GLY A 172 -5.07 6.73 7.38
C GLY A 172 -4.42 7.99 6.86
N TYR A 173 -5.10 8.74 6.00
CA TYR A 173 -4.60 10.03 5.54
C TYR A 173 -4.96 11.15 6.50
N THR A 174 -3.96 11.97 6.81
CA THR A 174 -4.14 13.26 7.50
C THR A 174 -3.72 14.36 6.54
N CYS A 175 -4.62 15.31 6.27
CA CYS A 175 -4.36 16.43 5.39
C CYS A 175 -3.98 17.69 6.18
N GLY A 176 -2.94 18.38 5.73
CA GLY A 176 -2.53 19.67 6.28
C GLY A 176 -3.46 20.82 5.85
N PRO A 177 -3.19 22.05 6.31
CA PRO A 177 -3.90 23.23 5.85
C PRO A 177 -3.57 23.52 4.38
N ALA A 178 -4.52 24.10 3.66
CA ALA A 178 -4.30 24.57 2.30
C ALA A 178 -3.32 25.75 2.29
N LYS A 179 -2.30 25.67 1.43
CA LYS A 179 -1.26 26.68 1.26
C LYS A 179 -1.35 27.28 -0.13
N ILE A 180 -1.46 28.61 -0.20
CA ILE A 180 -1.39 29.33 -1.48
C ILE A 180 0.03 29.18 -2.02
N VAL A 181 0.14 28.80 -3.28
CA VAL A 181 1.40 28.59 -4.00
C VAL A 181 1.41 29.44 -5.27
N PRO A 182 2.57 29.63 -5.93
CA PRO A 182 2.60 30.29 -7.23
C PRO A 182 1.62 29.64 -8.21
N SER A 183 0.90 30.47 -8.98
CA SER A 183 -0.13 29.99 -9.89
C SER A 183 0.42 29.04 -10.95
N THR A 184 -0.22 27.88 -11.10
CA THR A 184 0.15 26.85 -12.08
C THR A 184 0.17 27.39 -13.50
N VAL A 185 1.21 27.06 -14.25
CA VAL A 185 1.30 27.32 -15.70
C VAL A 185 0.97 26.04 -16.46
N PHE A 186 0.03 26.13 -17.38
CA PHE A 186 -0.36 25.06 -18.29
C PHE A 186 0.21 25.35 -19.67
N LEU A 187 0.79 24.32 -20.28
CA LEU A 187 1.25 24.37 -21.66
C LEU A 187 0.24 23.63 -22.53
N THR A 188 -0.06 24.19 -23.70
CA THR A 188 -0.79 23.44 -24.73
C THR A 188 0.02 22.20 -25.16
N PRO A 189 -0.63 21.14 -25.68
CA PRO A 189 0.07 19.93 -26.10
C PRO A 189 1.20 20.18 -27.12
N ASP A 190 1.03 21.18 -27.99
CA ASP A 190 2.04 21.63 -28.96
C ASP A 190 3.14 22.53 -28.36
N ARG A 191 3.07 22.83 -27.06
CA ARG A 191 3.95 23.69 -26.27
C ARG A 191 4.04 25.15 -26.73
N ARG A 192 3.18 25.59 -27.64
CA ARG A 192 3.26 26.94 -28.23
C ARG A 192 2.58 28.01 -27.38
N ARG A 193 1.55 27.64 -26.61
CA ARG A 193 0.80 28.57 -25.77
C ARG A 193 0.95 28.20 -24.30
N LYS A 194 1.16 29.23 -23.48
CA LYS A 194 1.12 29.13 -22.01
C LYS A 194 -0.15 29.80 -21.50
N THR A 195 -0.88 29.12 -20.64
CA THR A 195 -1.98 29.70 -19.86
C THR A 195 -1.67 29.52 -18.38
N GLN A 196 -2.22 30.36 -17.52
CA GLN A 196 -1.93 30.32 -16.09
C GLN A 196 -3.22 30.32 -15.28
N ALA A 197 -3.23 29.58 -14.18
CA ALA A 197 -4.27 29.70 -13.18
C ALA A 197 -4.28 31.11 -12.58
N LEU A 198 -5.45 31.62 -12.24
CA LEU A 198 -5.61 32.93 -11.61
C LEU A 198 -5.17 32.89 -10.14
N MET A 199 -5.26 31.72 -9.51
CA MET A 199 -4.84 31.45 -8.14
C MET A 199 -4.68 29.94 -7.97
N THR A 200 -3.63 29.51 -7.25
CA THR A 200 -3.41 28.08 -6.94
C THR A 200 -3.17 27.89 -5.44
N TRP A 201 -3.71 26.81 -4.89
CA TRP A 201 -3.31 26.32 -3.57
C TRP A 201 -3.18 24.79 -3.55
N ASN A 202 -2.31 24.33 -2.66
CA ASN A 202 -2.04 22.91 -2.45
C ASN A 202 -2.41 22.49 -1.04
N VAL A 203 -2.90 21.27 -0.93
CA VAL A 203 -3.12 20.54 0.33
C VAL A 203 -2.32 19.26 0.24
N THR A 204 -1.44 19.03 1.21
CA THR A 204 -0.66 17.80 1.30
C THR A 204 -1.29 16.88 2.34
N CYS A 205 -1.54 15.64 1.96
CA CYS A 205 -2.04 14.57 2.80
C CYS A 205 -0.98 13.48 2.94
N THR A 206 -0.67 13.11 4.18
CA THR A 206 0.30 12.05 4.50
C THR A 206 -0.41 10.86 5.10
N TYR A 207 0.12 9.65 4.85
CA TYR A 207 -0.47 8.41 5.33
C TYR A 207 0.18 7.94 6.63
N SER A 208 -0.63 7.51 7.59
CA SER A 208 -0.17 6.88 8.82
C SER A 208 -0.76 5.47 8.94
N GLN A 209 0.10 4.46 8.98
CA GLN A 209 -0.32 3.07 9.18
C GLN A 209 -1.05 2.88 10.53
N HIS A 210 -0.57 3.53 11.58
CA HIS A 210 -1.14 3.47 12.93
C HIS A 210 -2.54 4.07 13.00
N LEU A 211 -2.78 5.16 12.25
CA LEU A 211 -4.11 5.76 12.12
C LEU A 211 -5.04 4.87 11.28
N ALA A 212 -4.47 4.18 10.28
CA ALA A 212 -5.24 3.38 9.35
C ALA A 212 -5.79 2.09 9.95
N SER A 213 -4.96 1.38 10.72
CA SER A 213 -5.38 0.16 11.38
C SER A 213 -4.49 -0.16 12.57
N LYS A 214 -5.10 -0.71 13.62
CA LYS A 214 -4.39 -1.27 14.76
C LYS A 214 -3.63 -2.55 14.41
N TYR A 215 -4.12 -3.30 13.43
CA TYR A 215 -3.55 -4.58 13.00
C TYR A 215 -3.06 -4.49 11.56
N PRO A 216 -1.96 -5.19 11.20
CA PRO A 216 -1.49 -5.24 9.83
C PRO A 216 -2.53 -5.89 8.90
N SER A 217 -2.45 -5.58 7.60
CA SER A 217 -3.33 -6.12 6.56
C SER A 217 -2.75 -7.35 5.85
N CYS A 218 -1.50 -7.69 6.15
CA CYS A 218 -0.81 -8.84 5.57
C CYS A 218 0.18 -9.48 6.56
N CYS A 219 0.55 -10.73 6.26
CA CYS A 219 1.60 -11.46 6.99
C CYS A 219 2.54 -12.18 6.03
N VAL A 220 3.71 -12.55 6.55
CA VAL A 220 4.74 -13.27 5.80
C VAL A 220 4.92 -14.69 6.34
N SER A 221 5.23 -15.62 5.44
CA SER A 221 5.60 -17.00 5.77
C SER A 221 6.82 -17.42 4.97
N PHE A 222 7.63 -18.30 5.53
CA PHE A 222 8.93 -18.69 4.97
C PHE A 222 9.06 -20.18 4.78
N SER A 223 9.80 -20.56 3.74
CA SER A 223 10.24 -21.93 3.52
C SER A 223 11.55 -21.93 2.75
N SER A 224 12.26 -23.05 2.75
CA SER A 224 13.48 -23.23 1.97
C SER A 224 13.59 -24.67 1.47
N PHE A 225 14.41 -24.89 0.44
CA PHE A 225 14.71 -26.24 -0.06
C PHE A 225 15.50 -27.11 0.93
N TYR A 226 16.08 -26.51 1.96
CA TYR A 226 16.95 -27.17 2.93
C TYR A 226 16.30 -27.36 4.31
N ASN A 227 15.01 -27.06 4.43
CA ASN A 227 14.24 -27.26 5.65
C ASN A 227 12.84 -27.73 5.27
N ASP A 228 12.45 -28.90 5.78
CA ASP A 228 11.16 -29.52 5.46
C ASP A 228 9.97 -28.81 6.13
N THR A 229 10.25 -27.94 7.11
CA THR A 229 9.21 -27.20 7.83
C THR A 229 8.98 -25.81 7.22
N ILE A 230 7.70 -25.48 7.02
CA ILE A 230 7.27 -24.13 6.64
C ILE A 230 7.07 -23.31 7.91
N VAL A 231 7.70 -22.15 7.97
CA VAL A 231 7.47 -21.16 9.02
C VAL A 231 6.20 -20.39 8.66
N PRO A 232 5.09 -20.62 9.38
CA PRO A 232 3.82 -20.00 9.04
C PRO A 232 3.80 -18.54 9.48
N CYS A 233 2.79 -17.79 9.00
CA CYS A 233 2.46 -16.53 9.62
C CYS A 233 2.17 -16.71 11.12
N ALA A 234 2.55 -15.73 11.94
CA ALA A 234 2.22 -15.72 13.36
C ALA A 234 0.70 -15.86 13.58
N LYS A 235 0.32 -16.67 14.58
CA LYS A 235 -1.09 -16.83 14.96
C LYS A 235 -1.67 -15.46 15.31
N CYS A 236 -2.84 -15.15 14.78
CA CYS A 236 -3.52 -13.87 14.97
C CYS A 236 -2.72 -12.63 14.56
N ALA A 237 -1.78 -12.74 13.61
CA ALA A 237 -0.99 -11.61 13.11
C ALA A 237 -1.83 -10.38 12.74
N CYS A 238 -3.00 -10.59 12.11
CA CYS A 238 -3.88 -9.50 11.72
C CYS A 238 -5.08 -9.32 12.67
N GLY A 239 -4.98 -9.83 13.91
CA GLY A 239 -6.01 -9.76 14.94
C GLY A 239 -7.12 -10.79 14.78
N CYS A 240 -7.32 -11.64 15.79
CA CYS A 240 -8.38 -12.67 15.82
C CYS A 240 -9.67 -12.22 16.53
N VAL A 241 -9.58 -11.26 17.44
CA VAL A 241 -10.70 -10.93 18.33
C VAL A 241 -11.81 -10.23 17.54
N HIS A 242 -13.04 -10.73 17.63
CA HIS A 242 -14.25 -10.21 16.96
C HIS A 242 -14.25 -10.27 15.42
N LYS A 243 -13.40 -11.11 14.81
CA LYS A 243 -13.45 -11.34 13.35
C LYS A 243 -14.25 -12.59 13.00
N THR A 244 -15.18 -12.44 12.08
CA THR A 244 -15.87 -13.54 11.41
C THR A 244 -15.10 -13.95 10.16
N CYS A 245 -14.96 -15.25 9.93
CA CYS A 245 -14.35 -15.79 8.73
C CYS A 245 -15.21 -16.92 8.16
N VAL A 246 -14.95 -17.34 6.92
CA VAL A 246 -15.66 -18.43 6.23
C VAL A 246 -14.70 -19.62 6.15
N GLN A 247 -15.15 -20.81 6.52
CA GLN A 247 -14.36 -22.02 6.27
C GLN A 247 -14.32 -22.30 4.76
N GLY A 248 -13.15 -22.68 4.23
CA GLY A 248 -12.95 -22.87 2.80
C GLY A 248 -13.96 -23.79 2.12
N ASP A 249 -14.53 -24.75 2.86
CA ASP A 249 -15.47 -25.76 2.37
C ASP A 249 -16.94 -25.49 2.75
N SER A 250 -17.22 -24.45 3.53
CA SER A 250 -18.57 -24.15 4.06
C SER A 250 -18.95 -22.71 3.78
N LYS A 251 -20.11 -22.45 3.15
CA LYS A 251 -20.66 -21.09 2.98
C LYS A 251 -21.10 -20.40 4.29
N ARG A 252 -20.79 -20.98 5.45
CA ARG A 252 -21.21 -20.47 6.76
C ARG A 252 -20.09 -19.66 7.41
N PRO A 253 -20.34 -18.40 7.80
CA PRO A 253 -19.41 -17.65 8.63
C PRO A 253 -19.24 -18.30 10.02
N LEU A 254 -18.01 -18.45 10.49
CA LEU A 254 -17.64 -18.75 11.87
C LEU A 254 -17.11 -17.49 12.55
N ALA A 255 -17.57 -17.25 13.79
CA ALA A 255 -16.93 -16.27 14.66
C ALA A 255 -15.72 -16.91 15.35
N VAL A 256 -14.55 -16.28 15.25
CA VAL A 256 -13.38 -16.69 16.04
C VAL A 256 -13.52 -16.07 17.42
N THR A 257 -14.21 -16.75 18.34
CA THR A 257 -14.39 -16.26 19.71
C THR A 257 -13.19 -16.60 20.60
N GLY A 258 -12.54 -15.59 21.16
CA GLY A 258 -12.13 -15.65 22.57
C GLY A 258 -13.38 -15.36 23.40
N LYS A 259 -13.68 -16.19 24.41
CA LYS A 259 -14.81 -15.98 25.32
C LYS A 259 -14.70 -14.57 25.91
N HIS A 260 -15.63 -13.68 25.58
CA HIS A 260 -16.25 -12.66 26.44
C HIS A 260 -17.23 -11.87 25.58
N GLU A 261 -18.51 -11.95 25.94
CA GLU A 261 -19.55 -11.07 25.42
C GLU A 261 -19.31 -9.65 25.97
N HIS A 262 -19.67 -8.64 25.17
CA HIS A 262 -19.74 -7.19 25.49
C HIS A 262 -18.65 -6.31 24.84
N ALA A 263 -18.77 -6.02 23.54
CA ALA A 263 -18.19 -4.80 22.95
C ALA A 263 -18.80 -4.31 21.61
N HIS A 264 -20.00 -4.76 21.21
CA HIS A 264 -20.58 -4.37 19.90
C HIS A 264 -21.63 -3.24 19.94
N ALA A 265 -21.84 -2.58 21.08
CA ALA A 265 -22.91 -1.57 21.20
C ALA A 265 -22.49 -0.11 20.88
N VAL A 266 -21.22 0.21 20.63
CA VAL A 266 -20.79 1.64 20.55
C VAL A 266 -20.47 2.12 19.13
N ALA A 267 -20.39 1.24 18.12
CA ALA A 267 -20.09 1.66 16.74
C ALA A 267 -21.34 2.02 15.91
N ALA A 268 -22.55 1.60 16.33
CA ALA A 268 -23.78 1.77 15.55
C ALA A 268 -24.40 3.19 15.60
N ALA A 269 -23.85 4.12 16.40
CA ALA A 269 -24.44 5.44 16.62
C ALA A 269 -23.99 6.54 15.63
N ARG A 270 -23.20 6.22 14.59
CA ARG A 270 -22.69 7.23 13.63
C ARG A 270 -22.85 6.82 12.18
N GLY A 271 -24.09 6.61 11.71
CA GLY A 271 -24.61 6.88 10.35
C GLY A 271 -23.79 6.54 9.09
N HIS A 272 -22.66 5.85 9.20
CA HIS A 272 -21.85 5.40 8.08
C HIS A 272 -22.43 4.06 7.66
N ARG A 273 -23.08 4.03 6.50
CA ARG A 273 -23.36 2.78 5.80
C ARG A 273 -22.09 1.94 5.83
N ASP A 274 -22.20 0.77 6.44
CA ASP A 274 -21.13 -0.21 6.57
C ASP A 274 -20.48 -0.41 5.19
N LYS A 275 -19.27 0.13 5.02
CA LYS A 275 -18.38 -0.38 3.97
C LYS A 275 -18.14 -1.84 4.34
N GLU A 276 -18.57 -2.77 3.49
CA GLU A 276 -18.55 -4.20 3.77
C GLU A 276 -17.21 -4.62 4.39
N ALA A 277 -17.25 -5.01 5.67
CA ALA A 277 -16.08 -5.55 6.33
C ALA A 277 -15.52 -6.73 5.52
N PRO A 278 -14.18 -6.89 5.47
CA PRO A 278 -13.55 -7.94 4.68
C PRO A 278 -14.08 -9.31 5.13
N LEU A 279 -14.56 -10.11 4.17
CA LEU A 279 -15.03 -11.47 4.43
C LEU A 279 -13.84 -12.41 4.22
N LEU A 280 -13.21 -12.84 5.31
CA LEU A 280 -11.96 -13.59 5.24
C LEU A 280 -12.19 -15.10 5.23
N GLN A 281 -11.32 -15.85 4.57
CA GLN A 281 -11.18 -17.29 4.79
C GLN A 281 -10.58 -17.54 6.18
N CYS A 282 -11.10 -18.54 6.89
CA CYS A 282 -10.59 -18.89 8.21
C CYS A 282 -9.17 -19.45 8.11
N THR A 283 -8.20 -18.73 8.69
CA THR A 283 -6.81 -19.16 8.85
C THR A 283 -6.35 -18.87 10.27
N THR A 284 -5.23 -19.47 10.69
CA THR A 284 -4.67 -19.23 12.03
C THR A 284 -4.15 -17.80 12.22
N HIS A 285 -3.80 -17.10 11.14
CA HIS A 285 -3.23 -15.75 11.16
C HIS A 285 -4.27 -14.64 10.94
N MET A 286 -5.44 -14.98 10.37
CA MET A 286 -6.57 -14.06 10.12
C MET A 286 -6.21 -12.81 9.29
N CYS A 287 -5.23 -12.95 8.37
CA CYS A 287 -4.80 -11.87 7.49
C CYS A 287 -5.48 -11.94 6.12
N PRO A 288 -5.95 -10.79 5.58
CA PRO A 288 -6.45 -10.69 4.21
C PRO A 288 -5.45 -11.18 3.16
N VAL A 289 -4.16 -10.91 3.36
CA VAL A 289 -3.11 -11.30 2.41
C VAL A 289 -1.98 -12.03 3.13
N ARG A 290 -1.42 -13.06 2.46
CA ARG A 290 -0.17 -13.69 2.86
C ARG A 290 0.83 -13.58 1.73
N VAL A 291 2.03 -13.12 2.06
CA VAL A 291 3.20 -13.23 1.20
C VAL A 291 4.00 -14.45 1.66
N HIS A 292 4.23 -15.39 0.76
CA HIS A 292 5.08 -16.55 1.01
C HIS A 292 6.39 -16.40 0.25
N TRP A 293 7.51 -16.47 0.96
CA TRP A 293 8.84 -16.39 0.39
C TRP A 293 9.54 -17.73 0.57
N HIS A 294 9.83 -18.39 -0.54
CA HIS A 294 10.43 -19.70 -0.60
C HIS A 294 11.82 -19.63 -1.23
N VAL A 295 12.87 -20.01 -0.50
CA VAL A 295 14.21 -20.17 -1.07
C VAL A 295 14.23 -21.48 -1.86
N LYS A 296 14.14 -21.39 -3.19
CA LYS A 296 13.90 -22.53 -4.08
C LYS A 296 15.17 -23.31 -4.39
N LEU A 297 16.23 -22.62 -4.81
CA LEU A 297 17.48 -23.25 -5.24
C LEU A 297 18.67 -22.32 -4.98
N ASN A 298 19.84 -22.92 -4.78
CA ASN A 298 21.10 -22.21 -4.61
C ASN A 298 22.17 -22.80 -5.54
N TYR A 299 22.54 -22.06 -6.58
CA TYR A 299 23.59 -22.40 -7.54
C TYR A 299 24.96 -21.94 -7.04
N LYS A 300 26.03 -22.14 -7.82
CA LYS A 300 27.36 -21.64 -7.47
C LYS A 300 27.38 -20.11 -7.35
N GLU A 301 26.94 -19.41 -8.39
CA GLU A 301 26.99 -17.94 -8.48
C GLU A 301 25.66 -17.23 -8.22
N TYR A 302 24.55 -17.97 -8.30
CA TYR A 302 23.19 -17.41 -8.21
C TYR A 302 22.37 -18.16 -7.17
N TRP A 303 21.29 -17.54 -6.73
CA TRP A 303 20.26 -18.19 -5.94
C TRP A 303 18.89 -17.71 -6.38
N ARG A 304 17.87 -18.55 -6.15
CA ARG A 304 16.52 -18.36 -6.66
C ARG A 304 15.54 -18.38 -5.51
N ALA A 305 14.75 -17.32 -5.40
CA ALA A 305 13.61 -17.24 -4.50
C ALA A 305 12.31 -17.31 -5.30
N LYS A 306 11.29 -17.95 -4.74
CA LYS A 306 9.93 -17.94 -5.25
C LYS A 306 9.05 -17.14 -4.29
N ILE A 307 8.33 -16.17 -4.84
CA ILE A 307 7.39 -15.33 -4.12
C ILE A 307 5.98 -15.76 -4.51
N ALA A 308 5.10 -15.95 -3.54
CA ALA A 308 3.67 -16.20 -3.77
C ALA A 308 2.83 -15.27 -2.90
N ILE A 309 1.90 -14.53 -3.51
CA ILE A 309 0.98 -13.63 -2.82
C ILE A 309 -0.40 -14.27 -2.89
N THR A 310 -0.97 -14.62 -1.74
CA THR A 310 -2.29 -15.24 -1.63
C THR A 310 -3.28 -14.27 -0.99
N ASN A 311 -4.43 -14.10 -1.64
CA ASN A 311 -5.57 -13.33 -1.14
C ASN A 311 -6.57 -14.27 -0.44
N PHE A 312 -6.88 -13.97 0.82
CA PHE A 312 -7.85 -14.68 1.65
C PHE A 312 -9.15 -13.89 1.83
N ASN A 313 -9.32 -12.75 1.16
CA ASN A 313 -10.53 -11.95 1.22
C ASN A 313 -11.49 -12.32 0.08
N TYR A 314 -12.72 -12.70 0.41
CA TYR A 314 -13.79 -13.06 -0.54
C TYR A 314 -14.51 -11.84 -1.15
N ARG A 315 -14.34 -10.65 -0.56
CA ARG A 315 -15.03 -9.42 -0.98
C ARG A 315 -14.13 -8.40 -1.66
N MET A 316 -12.84 -8.70 -1.80
CA MET A 316 -11.86 -7.74 -2.27
C MET A 316 -10.92 -8.37 -3.28
N ASN A 317 -10.84 -7.74 -4.44
CA ASN A 317 -9.80 -7.96 -5.42
C ASN A 317 -8.74 -6.89 -5.25
N TYR A 318 -7.47 -7.26 -5.45
CA TYR A 318 -6.37 -6.32 -5.47
C TYR A 318 -5.95 -6.04 -6.91
N THR A 319 -6.37 -4.88 -7.44
CA THR A 319 -5.95 -4.38 -8.75
C THR A 319 -4.67 -3.58 -8.63
N GLN A 320 -3.78 -3.67 -9.61
CA GLN A 320 -2.50 -2.93 -9.64
C GLN A 320 -1.64 -3.18 -8.40
N TRP A 321 -1.79 -4.32 -7.74
CA TRP A 321 -1.11 -4.61 -6.47
C TRP A 321 0.41 -4.39 -6.56
N THR A 322 1.00 -3.96 -5.44
CA THR A 322 2.43 -3.75 -5.28
C THR A 322 2.95 -4.57 -4.11
N LEU A 323 4.14 -5.13 -4.26
CA LEU A 323 4.88 -5.82 -3.23
C LEU A 323 6.26 -5.17 -3.10
N VAL A 324 6.63 -4.73 -1.92
CA VAL A 324 7.98 -4.22 -1.66
C VAL A 324 8.69 -5.18 -0.72
N ALA A 325 9.93 -5.54 -1.04
CA ALA A 325 10.77 -6.32 -0.15
C ALA A 325 12.10 -5.60 0.05
N GLN A 326 12.58 -5.58 1.29
CA GLN A 326 13.91 -5.12 1.65
C GLN A 326 14.79 -6.33 1.95
N HIS A 327 15.88 -6.48 1.21
CA HIS A 327 16.87 -7.53 1.36
C HIS A 327 18.19 -7.08 0.75
N PRO A 328 19.34 -7.24 1.44
CA PRO A 328 20.65 -6.75 0.97
C PRO A 328 20.95 -7.10 -0.49
N ASN A 329 20.71 -8.34 -0.88
CA ASN A 329 21.01 -8.88 -2.22
C ASN A 329 19.99 -8.51 -3.33
N LEU A 330 19.02 -7.64 -3.06
CA LEU A 330 18.11 -7.10 -4.11
C LEU A 330 18.76 -6.00 -4.95
N ASP A 331 19.93 -5.51 -4.53
CA ASP A 331 20.80 -4.67 -5.35
C ASP A 331 21.39 -5.41 -6.57
N ASN A 332 21.42 -6.75 -6.50
CA ASN A 332 22.04 -7.64 -7.48
C ASN A 332 21.02 -8.63 -8.11
N ILE A 333 19.83 -8.12 -8.46
CA ILE A 333 18.81 -8.86 -9.20
C ILE A 333 19.30 -9.12 -10.63
N THR A 334 19.28 -10.37 -11.05
CA THR A 334 19.60 -10.79 -12.41
C THR A 334 18.35 -10.84 -13.27
N GLU A 335 17.29 -11.46 -12.75
CA GLU A 335 16.05 -11.65 -13.51
C GLU A 335 14.85 -11.80 -12.56
N VAL A 336 13.70 -11.25 -12.98
CA VAL A 336 12.41 -11.41 -12.29
C VAL A 336 11.45 -12.06 -13.27
N PHE A 337 10.86 -13.18 -12.86
CA PHE A 337 9.93 -13.95 -13.66
C PHE A 337 8.50 -13.60 -13.28
N SER A 338 7.65 -13.40 -14.27
CA SER A 338 6.18 -13.21 -14.14
C SER A 338 5.73 -11.93 -13.43
N PHE A 339 6.60 -11.16 -12.80
CA PHE A 339 6.32 -9.81 -12.26
C PHE A 339 7.22 -8.79 -12.95
N ASP A 340 6.76 -7.55 -13.01
CA ASP A 340 7.65 -6.41 -13.23
C ASP A 340 8.34 -6.03 -11.92
N TYR A 341 9.51 -5.38 -12.04
CA TYR A 341 10.25 -4.90 -10.88
C TYR A 341 10.83 -3.52 -11.10
N LYS A 342 11.00 -2.80 -9.98
CA LYS A 342 11.67 -1.51 -9.94
C LYS A 342 12.42 -1.35 -8.61
N PRO A 343 13.70 -0.97 -8.62
CA PRO A 343 14.41 -0.66 -7.39
C PRO A 343 13.80 0.58 -6.72
N VAL A 344 13.68 0.54 -5.39
CA VAL A 344 13.23 1.68 -4.58
C VAL A 344 14.44 2.23 -3.84
N VAL A 345 14.93 3.38 -4.30
CA VAL A 345 16.13 4.01 -3.74
C VAL A 345 15.70 5.22 -2.92
N ALA A 346 15.41 5.00 -1.64
CA ALA A 346 14.99 6.06 -0.71
C ALA A 346 16.18 6.96 -0.30
N TYR A 347 17.36 6.35 -0.13
CA TYR A 347 18.60 7.03 0.25
C TYR A 347 19.66 6.61 -0.77
N GLY A 348 20.15 7.55 -1.59
CA GLY A 348 20.88 7.32 -2.85
C GLY A 348 22.12 6.39 -2.84
N SER A 349 22.52 5.85 -1.68
CA SER A 349 23.61 4.89 -1.53
C SER A 349 23.14 3.45 -1.27
N ILE A 350 21.87 3.19 -0.98
CA ILE A 350 21.35 1.87 -0.59
C ILE A 350 20.23 1.45 -1.55
N ASN A 351 20.51 0.40 -2.34
CA ASN A 351 19.57 -0.19 -3.30
C ASN A 351 19.08 -1.57 -2.84
N ASP A 352 18.91 -1.77 -1.53
CA ASP A 352 18.53 -3.05 -0.93
C ASP A 352 17.02 -3.33 -0.96
N THR A 353 16.25 -2.49 -1.65
CA THR A 353 14.79 -2.53 -1.65
C THR A 353 14.27 -2.59 -3.08
N ALA A 354 13.41 -3.56 -3.36
CA ALA A 354 12.78 -3.74 -4.66
C ALA A 354 11.25 -3.72 -4.53
N MET A 355 10.60 -3.01 -5.44
CA MET A 355 9.17 -3.04 -5.66
C MET A 355 8.86 -3.99 -6.82
N PHE A 356 7.92 -4.89 -6.62
CA PHE A 356 7.38 -5.83 -7.59
C PHE A 356 5.91 -5.53 -7.82
N TYR A 357 5.42 -5.74 -9.04
CA TYR A 357 4.02 -5.55 -9.39
C TYR A 357 3.63 -6.45 -10.56
N GLY A 358 2.33 -6.66 -10.73
CA GLY A 358 1.81 -7.52 -11.77
C GLY A 358 2.01 -6.95 -13.18
N LEU A 359 2.24 -7.85 -14.13
CA LEU A 359 2.24 -7.58 -15.57
C LEU A 359 0.81 -7.30 -16.03
N LYS A 360 0.65 -6.21 -16.79
CA LYS A 360 -0.65 -5.76 -17.30
C LYS A 360 -1.32 -6.86 -18.14
N TYR A 361 -2.60 -7.10 -17.92
CA TYR A 361 -3.41 -8.13 -18.60
C TYR A 361 -2.98 -9.58 -18.31
N PHE A 362 -2.11 -9.84 -17.34
CA PHE A 362 -1.69 -11.18 -16.97
C PHE A 362 -1.96 -11.47 -15.51
N ASN A 363 -1.31 -10.74 -14.60
CA ASN A 363 -1.43 -10.93 -13.17
C ASN A 363 -1.46 -9.61 -12.38
N ASP A 364 -1.79 -8.50 -13.05
CA ASP A 364 -2.11 -7.19 -12.47
C ASP A 364 -3.41 -7.17 -11.64
N HIS A 365 -4.15 -8.28 -11.67
CA HIS A 365 -5.33 -8.53 -10.84
C HIS A 365 -5.11 -9.74 -9.92
N LEU A 366 -4.98 -9.49 -8.62
CA LEU A 366 -5.04 -10.54 -7.60
C LEU A 366 -6.50 -10.68 -7.14
N MET A 367 -7.16 -11.71 -7.66
CA MET A 367 -8.57 -11.98 -7.40
C MET A 367 -8.81 -12.36 -5.93
N GLN A 368 -10.08 -12.29 -5.52
CA GLN A 368 -10.57 -12.76 -4.23
C GLN A 368 -10.19 -14.21 -3.93
N ALA A 369 -10.33 -14.61 -2.67
CA ALA A 369 -10.02 -15.96 -2.21
C ALA A 369 -10.68 -17.05 -3.08
N GLY A 370 -9.88 -18.02 -3.51
CA GLY A 370 -10.28 -19.08 -4.44
C GLY A 370 -9.11 -19.57 -5.30
N PRO A 371 -9.38 -20.38 -6.35
CA PRO A 371 -8.34 -20.94 -7.22
C PRO A 371 -7.44 -19.89 -7.90
N TYR A 372 -7.98 -18.71 -8.18
CA TYR A 372 -7.28 -17.59 -8.81
C TYR A 372 -6.84 -16.51 -7.81
N GLY A 373 -7.00 -16.74 -6.50
CA GLY A 373 -6.61 -15.82 -5.44
C GLY A 373 -5.12 -15.88 -5.09
N ASN A 374 -4.26 -16.21 -6.06
CA ASN A 374 -2.82 -16.37 -5.87
C ASN A 374 -2.05 -15.91 -7.10
N VAL A 375 -1.01 -15.09 -6.89
CA VAL A 375 -0.03 -14.72 -7.93
C VAL A 375 1.37 -15.14 -7.47
N GLN A 376 2.20 -15.60 -8.41
CA GLN A 376 3.52 -16.13 -8.10
C GLN A 376 4.57 -15.57 -9.05
N SER A 377 5.79 -15.44 -8.52
CA SER A 377 6.97 -15.01 -9.26
C SER A 377 8.19 -15.77 -8.77
N GLU A 378 9.20 -15.85 -9.61
CA GLU A 378 10.55 -16.24 -9.20
C GLU A 378 11.50 -15.07 -9.40
N VAL A 379 12.48 -14.95 -8.51
CA VAL A 379 13.52 -13.92 -8.56
C VAL A 379 14.86 -14.64 -8.54
N LEU A 380 15.67 -14.38 -9.56
CA LEU A 380 17.05 -14.86 -9.66
C LEU A 380 17.98 -13.72 -9.26
N MET A 381 18.83 -13.98 -8.27
CA MET A 381 19.78 -12.99 -7.77
C MET A 381 21.19 -13.57 -7.81
N ARG A 382 22.14 -12.72 -8.21
CA ARG A 382 23.56 -13.07 -8.15
C ARG A 382 24.04 -12.95 -6.72
N LYS A 383 24.85 -13.89 -6.27
CA LYS A 383 25.43 -13.86 -4.93
C LYS A 383 26.48 -12.77 -4.85
N ASP A 384 26.39 -11.96 -3.80
CA ASP A 384 27.51 -11.16 -3.37
C ASP A 384 28.42 -11.98 -2.43
N ALA A 385 29.68 -12.17 -2.82
CA ALA A 385 30.66 -12.95 -2.06
C ALA A 385 30.98 -12.32 -0.70
N GLY A 386 30.76 -11.00 -0.52
CA GLY A 386 31.01 -10.29 0.72
C GLY A 386 29.91 -10.46 1.77
N THR A 387 28.67 -10.72 1.35
CA THR A 387 27.50 -10.73 2.26
C THR A 387 26.72 -12.04 2.26
N PHE A 388 26.83 -12.88 1.23
CA PHE A 388 26.06 -14.12 1.11
C PHE A 388 26.41 -15.10 2.23
N THR A 389 25.38 -15.52 2.98
CA THR A 389 25.52 -16.54 4.02
C THR A 389 24.22 -17.32 4.18
N PHE A 390 24.31 -18.51 4.76
CA PHE A 390 23.15 -19.28 5.20
C PHE A 390 22.83 -19.09 6.68
N ARG A 391 23.65 -18.31 7.39
CA ARG A 391 23.47 -18.06 8.81
C ARG A 391 22.32 -17.08 9.03
N GLN A 392 21.63 -17.24 10.17
CA GLN A 392 20.67 -16.26 10.70
C GLN A 392 19.56 -15.87 9.71
N GLY A 393 19.18 -16.79 8.83
CA GLY A 393 18.10 -16.56 7.87
C GLY A 393 18.38 -15.44 6.86
N TRP A 394 19.65 -15.21 6.50
CA TRP A 394 20.04 -14.16 5.56
C TRP A 394 19.25 -14.17 4.24
N ALA A 395 18.85 -15.33 3.72
CA ALA A 395 18.12 -15.48 2.46
C ALA A 395 16.65 -14.97 2.51
N PHE A 396 16.19 -14.49 3.66
CA PHE A 396 14.83 -13.99 3.87
C PHE A 396 14.82 -12.46 3.98
N PRO A 397 13.78 -11.80 3.45
CA PRO A 397 13.68 -10.35 3.50
C PRO A 397 13.63 -9.84 4.94
N ARG A 398 14.16 -8.64 5.14
CA ARG A 398 14.14 -7.93 6.43
C ARG A 398 12.78 -7.27 6.67
N LYS A 399 12.18 -6.76 5.60
CA LYS A 399 10.85 -6.15 5.60
C LYS A 399 10.10 -6.50 4.33
N VAL A 400 8.77 -6.57 4.44
CA VAL A 400 7.87 -6.78 3.31
C VAL A 400 6.67 -5.86 3.46
N TYR A 401 6.30 -5.18 2.39
CA TYR A 401 5.11 -4.34 2.32
C TYR A 401 4.21 -4.83 1.19
N PHE A 402 2.90 -4.85 1.42
CA PHE A 402 1.91 -5.14 0.39
C PHE A 402 0.96 -3.94 0.25
N ASN A 403 0.85 -3.38 -0.96
CA ASN A 403 0.10 -2.15 -1.22
C ASN A 403 0.48 -0.98 -0.29
N GLY A 404 1.74 -0.96 0.15
CA GLY A 404 2.32 0.00 1.08
C GLY A 404 2.11 -0.29 2.57
N ASP A 405 1.30 -1.28 2.95
CA ASP A 405 1.17 -1.68 4.36
C ASP A 405 2.27 -2.67 4.75
N GLU A 406 2.90 -2.46 5.91
CA GLU A 406 3.95 -3.35 6.42
C GLU A 406 3.33 -4.68 6.86
N CYS A 407 3.86 -5.79 6.34
CA CYS A 407 3.39 -7.12 6.67
C CYS A 407 4.04 -7.63 7.97
N GLN A 408 3.26 -8.35 8.78
CA GLN A 408 3.81 -9.00 9.96
C GLN A 408 4.81 -10.09 9.56
N MET A 409 6.07 -9.91 9.92
CA MET A 409 7.14 -10.89 9.74
C MET A 409 7.09 -11.93 10.87
N PRO A 410 7.41 -13.21 10.59
CA PRO A 410 7.78 -14.19 11.62
C PRO A 410 8.97 -13.69 12.45
N PRO A 411 9.15 -14.19 13.69
CA PRO A 411 10.30 -13.80 14.48
C PRO A 411 11.59 -14.43 13.89
N PRO A 412 12.74 -13.73 13.91
CA PRO A 412 13.96 -14.18 13.22
C PRO A 412 14.53 -15.53 13.71
N ASP A 413 14.28 -15.89 14.97
CA ASP A 413 14.66 -17.18 15.58
C ASP A 413 13.93 -18.37 14.94
N ALA A 414 12.76 -18.14 14.36
CA ALA A 414 12.00 -19.16 13.66
C ALA A 414 12.43 -19.37 12.20
N TYR A 415 13.31 -18.53 11.64
CA TYR A 415 13.64 -18.58 10.21
C TYR A 415 14.29 -19.92 9.83
N PRO A 416 13.98 -20.48 8.65
CA PRO A 416 14.65 -21.70 8.21
C PRO A 416 16.17 -21.49 8.16
N TYR A 417 16.92 -22.30 8.90
CA TYR A 417 18.37 -22.30 8.87
C TYR A 417 18.89 -23.66 8.38
N LEU A 418 20.06 -23.65 7.74
CA LEU A 418 20.76 -24.90 7.43
C LEU A 418 21.20 -25.53 8.76
N PRO A 419 20.80 -26.78 9.06
CA PRO A 419 21.31 -27.46 10.24
C PRO A 419 22.83 -27.56 10.15
N ASN A 420 23.55 -27.22 11.22
CA ASN A 420 25.01 -27.35 11.31
C ASN A 420 25.50 -28.82 11.33
N ALA A 421 24.60 -29.78 11.10
CA ALA A 421 24.90 -31.20 11.17
C ALA A 421 25.17 -31.74 9.75
N ALA A 422 26.42 -32.08 9.49
CA ALA A 422 26.67 -33.17 8.55
C ALA A 422 26.04 -34.42 9.17
N LEU A 423 25.17 -35.11 8.42
CA LEU A 423 24.86 -36.51 8.72
C LEU A 423 26.21 -37.21 8.89
N PRO A 424 26.46 -37.94 10.00
CA PRO A 424 27.67 -38.72 10.10
C PRO A 424 27.71 -39.61 8.85
N ALA A 425 28.77 -39.46 8.05
CA ALA A 425 29.03 -40.40 6.98
C ALA A 425 28.88 -41.81 7.59
N PRO A 426 28.19 -42.75 6.93
CA PRO A 426 28.14 -44.11 7.44
C PRO A 426 29.57 -44.51 7.69
N ALA A 427 29.91 -44.79 8.96
CA ALA A 427 31.26 -45.17 9.33
C ALA A 427 31.64 -46.29 8.37
N ALA A 428 32.60 -46.05 7.49
CA ALA A 428 33.08 -47.06 6.58
C ALA A 428 33.46 -48.24 7.48
N SER A 429 32.69 -49.32 7.41
CA SER A 429 32.84 -50.42 8.33
C SER A 429 34.29 -50.90 8.20
N LEU A 430 35.05 -50.86 9.30
CA LEU A 430 36.42 -51.37 9.37
C LEU A 430 36.54 -52.81 8.85
N GLY A 431 35.42 -53.55 8.75
CA GLY A 431 35.34 -54.86 8.10
C GLY A 431 35.83 -54.91 6.65
N ALA A 432 35.64 -53.86 5.83
CA ALA A 432 36.09 -53.87 4.44
C ALA A 432 37.63 -53.79 4.32
N ALA A 433 38.29 -53.06 5.23
CA ALA A 433 39.74 -52.97 5.28
C ALA A 433 40.37 -54.28 5.80
N VAL A 434 39.74 -54.94 6.79
CA VAL A 434 40.23 -56.22 7.32
C VAL A 434 40.12 -57.33 6.26
N VAL A 435 39.03 -57.39 5.48
CA VAL A 435 38.88 -58.38 4.40
C VAL A 435 39.91 -58.16 3.30
N ALA A 436 40.23 -56.92 2.94
CA ALA A 436 41.26 -56.62 1.96
C ALA A 436 42.68 -56.98 2.44
N VAL A 437 43.00 -56.74 3.72
CA VAL A 437 44.29 -57.11 4.31
C VAL A 437 44.44 -58.63 4.44
N VAL A 438 43.39 -59.35 4.84
CA VAL A 438 43.41 -60.82 4.90
C VAL A 438 43.54 -61.42 3.51
N ALA A 439 42.81 -60.90 2.51
CA ALA A 439 42.96 -61.35 1.12
C ALA A 439 44.37 -61.10 0.57
N PHE A 440 44.97 -59.96 0.91
CA PHE A 440 46.35 -59.65 0.51
C PHE A 440 47.38 -60.56 1.20
N LEU A 441 47.21 -60.86 2.49
CA LEU A 441 48.09 -61.79 3.20
C LEU A 441 47.98 -63.23 2.69
N VAL A 442 46.79 -63.67 2.29
CA VAL A 442 46.59 -64.99 1.67
C VAL A 442 47.26 -65.06 0.29
N LEU A 443 47.21 -63.97 -0.49
CA LEU A 443 47.89 -63.88 -1.80
C LEU A 443 49.42 -63.86 -1.71
N VAL A 444 50.00 -63.41 -0.59
CA VAL A 444 51.45 -63.38 -0.36
C VAL A 444 51.98 -64.72 0.18
N MET A 445 51.10 -65.61 0.65
CA MET A 445 51.47 -66.95 1.16
C MET A 445 51.24 -68.09 0.16
N VAL A 446 50.87 -67.80 -1.09
CA VAL A 446 50.77 -68.77 -2.19
C VAL A 446 51.97 -68.67 -3.13
#